data_AF-A0A8S1B5N7-F1
#
_entry.id   AF-A0A8S1B5N7-F1
#
_cell.length_a   1.000
_cell.length_b   1.000
_cell.length_c   1.000
_cell.angle_alpha   90.00
_cell.angle_beta   90.00
_cell.angle_gamma   90.00
#
_symmetry.space_group_name_H-M   'P 1'
#
loop_
_entity.id
_entity.type
_entity.pdbx_description
1 polymer ?
#
loop_
_entity_poly.entity_id
_entity_poly.type
_entity_poly.pdbx_seq_one_letter_code
_entity_poly.pdbx_strand_id
1 'polypeptide(L)'
;MSSIALVFILVIVPSYCQRPSFAGNRPIGYPVIESGFEDDLGFETLPAQLNGNSEYAKQLDSLPVENQPFFYVNKEHVAAYLKNPQVYPQRPSGYNENFRGLQ
;
A
#
# COMPACT_ATOMS: atom_id res chain seq x y z
N MET A 1 28.90 -20.46 -33.39
CA MET A 1 28.57 -19.07 -32.99
C MET A 1 27.10 -18.90 -32.63
N SER A 2 26.14 -19.53 -33.34
CA SER A 2 24.70 -19.39 -33.00
C SER A 2 24.30 -20.04 -31.67
N SER A 3 24.84 -21.21 -31.28
CA SER A 3 24.51 -21.84 -29.98
C SER A 3 24.86 -20.97 -28.78
N ILE A 4 26.00 -20.28 -28.81
CA ILE A 4 26.44 -19.41 -27.71
C ILE A 4 25.50 -18.21 -27.60
N ALA A 5 25.12 -17.61 -28.73
CA ALA A 5 24.15 -16.52 -28.76
C ALA A 5 22.78 -16.95 -28.22
N LEU A 6 22.32 -18.17 -28.54
CA LEU A 6 21.08 -18.74 -28.03
C LEU A 6 21.09 -18.88 -26.51
N VAL A 7 22.19 -19.37 -25.93
CA VAL A 7 22.36 -19.48 -24.48
C VAL A 7 22.31 -18.11 -23.80
N PHE A 8 22.98 -17.10 -24.36
CA PHE A 8 22.91 -15.73 -23.82
C PHE A 8 21.49 -15.16 -23.89
N ILE A 9 20.76 -15.37 -24.98
CA ILE A 9 19.36 -14.92 -25.11
C ILE A 9 18.48 -15.60 -24.05
N LEU A 10 18.65 -16.90 -23.84
CA LEU A 10 17.86 -17.68 -22.88
C LEU A 10 18.11 -17.29 -21.42
N VAL A 11 19.27 -16.70 -21.11
CA VAL A 11 19.60 -16.21 -19.75
C VAL A 11 19.20 -14.74 -19.55
N ILE A 12 19.39 -13.91 -20.57
CA ILE A 12 19.17 -12.46 -20.48
C ILE A 12 17.68 -12.12 -20.48
N VAL A 13 16.89 -12.70 -21.38
CA VAL A 13 15.45 -12.38 -21.52
C VAL A 13 14.64 -12.65 -20.24
N PRO A 14 14.72 -13.82 -19.58
CA PRO A 14 13.98 -14.05 -18.34
C PRO A 14 14.49 -13.19 -17.16
N SER A 15 15.73 -12.70 -17.23
CA SER A 15 16.27 -11.79 -16.20
C SER A 15 15.59 -10.42 -16.21
N TYR A 16 15.05 -9.99 -17.35
CA TYR A 16 14.22 -8.78 -17.43
C TYR A 16 12.77 -8.99 -16.94
N CYS A 17 12.33 -10.24 -16.78
CA CYS A 17 10.99 -10.60 -16.30
C CYS A 17 10.90 -10.78 -14.77
N GLN A 18 11.93 -10.40 -14.00
CA GLN A 18 12.02 -10.67 -12.56
C GLN A 18 10.99 -9.93 -11.68
N ARG A 19 10.16 -9.03 -12.23
CA ARG A 19 9.05 -8.40 -11.50
C ARG A 19 7.73 -9.09 -11.87
N PRO A 20 7.07 -9.81 -10.93
CA PRO A 20 5.78 -10.41 -11.21
C PRO A 20 4.75 -9.32 -11.55
N SER A 21 3.87 -9.60 -12.51
CA SER A 21 2.85 -8.65 -13.01
C SER A 21 1.92 -8.13 -11.92
N PHE A 22 1.72 -8.90 -10.85
CA PHE A 22 0.90 -8.50 -9.69
C PHE A 22 1.55 -7.43 -8.81
N ALA A 23 2.86 -7.18 -8.93
CA ALA A 23 3.54 -6.13 -8.17
C ALA A 23 3.29 -4.71 -8.71
N GLY A 24 2.47 -4.58 -9.76
CA GLY A 24 2.13 -3.32 -10.43
C GLY A 24 3.33 -2.65 -11.12
N ASN A 25 3.04 -1.63 -11.95
CA ASN A 25 4.08 -0.83 -12.61
C ASN A 25 4.54 0.38 -11.77
N ARG A 26 3.93 0.59 -10.60
CA ARG A 26 4.22 1.73 -9.73
C ARG A 26 5.56 1.50 -9.01
N PRO A 27 6.30 2.57 -8.67
CA PRO A 27 7.46 2.44 -7.78
C PRO A 27 7.04 1.80 -6.46
N ILE A 28 7.96 1.09 -5.81
CA ILE A 28 7.72 0.47 -4.49
C ILE A 28 7.51 1.62 -3.50
N GLY A 29 6.28 1.95 -3.18
CA GLY A 29 5.92 3.06 -2.30
C GLY A 29 4.60 2.80 -1.60
N TYR A 30 4.13 3.79 -0.85
CA TYR A 30 2.82 3.69 -0.21
C TYR A 30 1.73 3.53 -1.27
N PRO A 31 0.77 2.62 -1.05
CA PRO A 31 -0.38 2.52 -1.95
C PRO A 31 -1.08 3.88 -1.97
N VAL A 32 -1.60 4.25 -3.14
CA VAL A 32 -2.57 5.34 -3.20
C VAL A 32 -3.76 4.85 -2.41
N ILE A 33 -3.94 5.43 -1.23
CA ILE A 33 -5.16 5.25 -0.46
C ILE A 33 -6.18 6.02 -1.28
N GLU A 34 -6.95 5.32 -2.12
CA GLU A 34 -8.23 5.87 -2.54
C GLU A 34 -8.94 6.17 -1.23
N SER A 35 -9.20 7.46 -0.98
CA SER A 35 -9.85 7.99 0.21
C SER A 35 -10.96 7.02 0.60
N GLY A 36 -10.69 6.20 1.61
CA GLY A 36 -11.63 5.15 2.01
C GLY A 36 -12.90 5.87 2.41
N PHE A 37 -13.99 5.64 1.66
CA PHE A 37 -15.32 6.22 1.84
C PHE A 37 -15.29 7.45 2.76
N GLU A 38 -14.84 8.59 2.23
CA GLU A 38 -15.14 9.88 2.86
C GLU A 38 -16.66 10.02 2.78
N ASP A 39 -17.32 9.55 3.83
CA ASP A 39 -18.73 9.79 4.04
C ASP A 39 -18.84 11.30 4.25
N ASP A 40 -19.43 11.99 3.27
CA ASP A 40 -19.63 13.45 3.14
C ASP A 40 -20.52 14.04 4.27
N LEU A 41 -20.62 13.34 5.40
CA LEU A 41 -21.53 13.56 6.52
C LEU A 41 -20.82 13.71 7.87
N GLY A 42 -19.49 13.85 7.88
CA GLY A 42 -18.75 14.21 9.10
C GLY A 42 -18.60 13.10 10.14
N PHE A 43 -18.70 11.83 9.73
CA PHE A 43 -18.45 10.69 10.59
C PHE A 43 -16.94 10.46 10.79
N GLU A 44 -16.55 10.15 12.03
CA GLU A 44 -15.20 9.69 12.39
C GLU A 44 -14.66 8.71 11.35
N THR A 45 -13.42 8.92 10.92
CA THR A 45 -12.74 8.04 9.97
C THR A 45 -12.56 6.67 10.61
N LEU A 46 -13.46 5.73 10.29
CA LEU A 46 -13.37 4.38 10.81
C LEU A 46 -12.11 3.70 10.26
N PRO A 47 -11.38 2.92 11.07
CA PRO A 47 -10.25 2.16 10.56
C PRO A 47 -10.67 1.26 9.40
N ALA A 48 -9.82 1.16 8.38
CA ALA A 48 -10.11 0.41 7.15
C ALA A 48 -10.50 -1.05 7.41
N GLN A 49 -9.96 -1.66 8.47
CA GLN A 49 -10.27 -3.03 8.91
C GLN A 49 -11.76 -3.25 9.28
N LEU A 50 -12.50 -2.19 9.59
CA LEU A 50 -13.95 -2.27 9.86
C LEU A 50 -14.78 -2.35 8.58
N ASN A 51 -14.21 -2.10 7.40
CA ASN A 51 -14.93 -2.06 6.12
C ASN A 51 -16.21 -1.19 6.17
N GLY A 52 -16.18 -0.07 6.91
CA GLY A 52 -17.33 0.81 7.07
C GLY A 52 -18.42 0.32 8.05
N ASN A 53 -18.21 -0.78 8.76
CA ASN A 53 -19.17 -1.27 9.76
C ASN A 53 -19.11 -0.45 11.06
N SER A 54 -19.98 0.55 11.16
CA SER A 54 -20.10 1.42 12.33
C SER A 54 -20.71 0.72 13.56
N GLU A 55 -21.52 -0.31 13.38
CA GLU A 55 -22.08 -1.08 14.51
C GLU A 55 -21.00 -1.88 15.22
N TYR A 56 -20.08 -2.49 14.46
CA TYR A 56 -18.95 -3.21 15.03
C TYR A 56 -18.01 -2.27 15.80
N ALA A 57 -17.80 -1.04 15.32
CA ALA A 57 -17.04 -0.02 16.06
C ALA A 57 -17.66 0.28 17.44
N LYS A 58 -18.98 0.46 17.50
CA LYS A 58 -19.71 0.69 18.77
C LYS A 58 -19.60 -0.49 19.73
N GLN A 59 -19.62 -1.73 19.20
CA GLN A 59 -19.39 -2.92 20.00
C GLN A 59 -17.98 -2.93 20.59
N LEU A 60 -16.97 -2.59 19.79
CA LEU A 60 -15.58 -2.48 20.26
C LEU A 60 -15.42 -1.39 21.32
N ASP A 61 -16.10 -0.25 21.20
CA ASP A 61 -16.08 0.81 22.22
C ASP A 61 -16.70 0.37 23.54
N SER A 62 -17.66 -0.57 23.51
CA SER A 62 -18.26 -1.13 24.72
C SER A 62 -17.37 -2.13 25.47
N LEU A 63 -16.31 -2.64 24.82
CA LEU A 63 -15.38 -3.57 25.43
C LEU A 63 -14.33 -2.81 26.26
N PRO A 64 -13.86 -3.36 27.39
CA PRO A 64 -12.71 -2.79 28.09
C PRO A 64 -11.46 -2.83 27.20
N VAL A 65 -10.54 -1.88 27.40
CA VAL A 65 -9.39 -1.65 26.52
C VAL A 65 -8.53 -2.92 26.34
N GLU A 66 -8.33 -3.72 27.39
CA GLU A 66 -7.58 -4.97 27.28
C GLU A 66 -8.21 -6.03 26.34
N ASN A 67 -9.51 -5.94 26.09
CA ASN A 67 -10.25 -6.87 25.23
C ASN A 67 -10.46 -6.31 23.81
N GLN A 68 -10.06 -5.07 23.56
CA GLN A 68 -10.16 -4.47 22.23
C GLN A 68 -9.03 -5.01 21.33
N PRO A 69 -9.30 -5.22 20.04
CA PRO A 69 -8.28 -5.67 19.11
C PRO A 69 -7.24 -4.58 18.89
N PHE A 70 -5.99 -4.98 18.72
CA PHE A 70 -4.83 -4.07 18.59
C PHE A 70 -5.01 -3.00 17.51
N PHE A 71 -5.63 -3.35 16.37
CA PHE A 71 -5.86 -2.38 15.30
C PHE A 71 -6.79 -1.24 15.72
N TYR A 72 -7.75 -1.52 16.61
CA TYR A 72 -8.73 -0.57 17.07
C TYR A 72 -8.16 0.31 18.18
N VAL A 73 -7.39 -0.27 19.09
CA VAL A 73 -6.63 0.48 20.11
C VAL A 73 -5.66 1.47 19.44
N ASN A 74 -4.98 1.06 18.36
CA ASN A 74 -4.03 1.92 17.63
C ASN A 74 -4.66 2.75 16.51
N LYS A 75 -5.99 2.85 16.44
CA LYS A 75 -6.68 3.53 15.33
C LYS A 75 -6.22 4.98 15.16
N GLU A 76 -6.05 5.71 16.26
CA GLU A 76 -5.63 7.11 16.26
C GLU A 76 -4.20 7.29 15.76
N HIS A 77 -3.31 6.40 16.21
CA HIS A 77 -1.90 6.42 15.82
C HIS A 77 -1.73 6.12 14.33
N VAL A 78 -2.49 5.14 13.81
CA VAL A 78 -2.55 4.84 12.39
C VAL A 78 -3.12 6.03 11.62
N ALA A 79 -4.23 6.62 12.05
CA ALA A 79 -4.82 7.78 11.38
C ALA A 79 -3.84 8.98 11.31
N ALA A 80 -3.07 9.22 12.37
CA ALA A 80 -2.01 10.24 12.38
C ALA A 80 -0.89 9.91 11.38
N TYR A 81 -0.43 8.65 11.31
CA TYR A 81 0.55 8.21 10.31
C TYR A 81 0.03 8.30 8.88
N LEU A 82 -1.26 8.04 8.65
CA LEU A 82 -1.83 8.17 7.31
C LEU A 82 -1.88 9.64 6.86
N LYS A 83 -2.10 10.58 7.78
CA LYS A 83 -2.05 12.03 7.48
C LYS A 83 -0.64 12.50 7.15
N ASN A 84 0.37 12.03 7.88
CA ASN A 84 1.77 12.42 7.68
C ASN A 84 2.68 11.18 7.67
N PRO A 85 2.71 10.42 6.57
CA PRO A 85 3.48 9.18 6.50
C PRO A 85 4.97 9.49 6.54
N GLN A 86 5.72 8.69 7.31
CA GLN A 86 7.17 8.77 7.30
C GLN A 86 7.69 8.28 5.94
N VAL A 87 8.19 9.20 5.13
CA VAL A 87 8.77 8.89 3.82
C VAL A 87 10.27 8.65 3.95
N TYR A 88 10.73 7.52 3.42
CA TYR A 88 12.16 7.25 3.25
C TYR A 88 12.55 7.53 1.80
N PRO A 89 13.76 8.06 1.54
CA PRO A 89 14.22 8.25 0.17
C PRO A 89 14.27 6.90 -0.53
N GLN A 90 13.49 6.76 -1.60
CA GLN A 90 13.49 5.53 -2.39
C GLN A 90 14.75 5.48 -3.25
N ARG A 91 15.38 4.31 -3.33
CA ARG A 91 16.50 4.09 -4.26
C ARG A 91 16.00 4.38 -5.70
N PRO A 92 16.71 5.21 -6.48
CA PRO A 92 16.34 5.46 -7.87
C PRO A 92 16.35 4.14 -8.64
N SER A 93 15.29 3.91 -9.42
CA SER A 93 15.13 2.77 -10.31
C SER A 93 14.55 3.26 -11.64
N GLY A 94 14.74 2.52 -12.73
CA GLY A 94 14.12 2.83 -14.01
C GLY A 94 12.58 2.89 -13.97
N TYR A 95 11.94 2.38 -12.91
CA TYR A 95 10.50 2.53 -12.68
C TYR A 95 10.13 3.84 -11.97
N ASN A 96 11.08 4.49 -11.29
CA ASN A 96 10.86 5.75 -10.60
C ASN A 96 10.91 6.94 -11.57
N GLU A 97 11.52 6.77 -12.75
CA GLU A 97 11.75 7.83 -13.73
C GLU A 97 10.51 8.10 -14.61
N ASN A 98 9.71 7.08 -14.91
CA ASN A 98 8.51 7.19 -15.75
C ASN A 98 7.35 8.01 -15.13
N PHE A 99 7.41 8.31 -13.83
CA PHE A 99 6.34 9.06 -13.14
C PHE A 99 6.48 10.59 -13.32
N ARG A 100 7.64 11.09 -13.77
CA ARG A 100 7.88 12.54 -13.95
C ARG A 100 7.39 13.11 -15.29
N GLY A 101 6.95 12.26 -16.22
CA GLY A 101 6.51 12.67 -17.56
C GLY A 101 4.99 12.79 -17.75
N LEU A 102 4.21 12.68 -16.68
CA LEU A 102 2.73 12.74 -16.71
C LEU A 102 2.18 13.84 -15.77
N GLN A 103 2.85 15.00 -15.73
CA GLN A 103 2.29 16.25 -15.20
C GLN A 103 1.98 17.19 -16.35
#